data_AF-A0A3B1A442-F1
#
_entry.id   AF-A0A3B1A442-F1
#
_cell.length_a   1.000
_cell.length_b   1.000
_cell.length_c   1.000
_cell.angle_alpha   90.00
_cell.angle_beta   90.00
_cell.angle_gamma   90.00
#
_symmetry.space_group_name_H-M   'P 1'
#
loop_
_entity.id
_entity.type
_entity.pdbx_description
1 polymer ?
#
loop_
_entity_poly.entity_id
_entity_poly.type
_entity_poly.pdbx_seq_one_letter_code
_entity_poly.pdbx_strand_id
1 'polypeptide(L)'
;ARFFPAPAPLLDDVLEWLSTYPDVRAMVEIKMESLKHFGREAVTCALLKVMAPHRKQCVLISFDDEALHLARKHVAPELGWVLHEYNDKSRQRAERLKPQYLICNERKIQRHETPWPGGWRWMLYDIGDPQQALDWAQRGVDLIETGDICRLLKHPRLAGRACRHGL
;
A
#
# COMPACT_ATOMS: atom_id res chain seq x y z
N ALA A 1 -21.00 2.75 20.17
CA ALA A 1 -21.51 4.05 20.64
C ALA A 1 -20.49 5.18 20.51
N ARG A 2 -19.25 5.07 21.01
CA ARG A 2 -18.28 6.18 21.06
C ARG A 2 -18.02 6.94 19.75
N PHE A 3 -18.13 6.29 18.60
CA PHE A 3 -17.89 6.89 17.28
C PHE A 3 -19.03 6.62 16.28
N PHE A 4 -20.25 6.34 16.76
CA PHE A 4 -21.36 6.06 15.85
C PHE A 4 -22.31 7.27 15.73
N PRO A 5 -22.70 7.69 14.51
CA PRO A 5 -22.20 7.22 13.22
C PRO A 5 -20.90 7.92 12.81
N ALA A 6 -19.90 7.14 12.38
CA ALA A 6 -18.73 7.66 11.67
C ALA A 6 -18.91 7.30 10.19
N PRO A 7 -19.36 8.25 9.34
CA PRO A 7 -19.52 7.99 7.92
C PRO A 7 -18.16 7.73 7.26
N ALA A 8 -18.16 6.99 6.14
CA ALA A 8 -16.97 6.86 5.32
C ALA A 8 -16.62 8.24 4.73
N PRO A 9 -15.38 8.74 4.90
CA PRO A 9 -14.99 10.04 4.34
C PRO A 9 -14.85 9.95 2.82
N LEU A 10 -14.97 11.09 2.15
CA LEU A 10 -14.59 11.18 0.73
C LEU A 10 -13.07 11.14 0.62
N LEU A 11 -12.56 10.62 -0.51
CA LEU A 11 -11.12 10.58 -0.76
C LEU A 11 -10.52 11.99 -0.77
N ASP A 12 -11.19 12.96 -1.40
CA ASP A 12 -10.75 14.35 -1.50
C ASP A 12 -10.53 14.96 -0.11
N ASP A 13 -11.46 14.74 0.83
CA ASP A 13 -11.33 15.21 2.22
C ASP A 13 -10.10 14.61 2.92
N VAL A 14 -9.84 13.31 2.69
CA VAL A 14 -8.67 12.62 3.25
C VAL A 14 -7.37 13.15 2.64
N LEU A 15 -7.35 13.46 1.35
CA LEU A 15 -6.16 13.99 0.66
C LEU A 15 -5.86 15.43 1.04
N GLU A 16 -6.90 16.25 1.27
CA GLU A 16 -6.74 17.59 1.82
C GLU A 16 -6.15 17.53 3.23
N TRP A 17 -6.70 16.66 4.10
CA TRP A 17 -6.14 16.40 5.42
C TRP A 17 -4.69 15.90 5.36
N LEU A 18 -4.38 14.95 4.46
CA LEU A 18 -3.03 14.41 4.27
C LEU A 18 -2.00 15.50 3.93
N SER A 19 -2.42 16.56 3.25
CA SER A 19 -1.55 17.69 2.88
C SER A 19 -1.06 18.49 4.10
N THR A 20 -1.72 18.34 5.25
CA THR A 20 -1.27 18.94 6.52
C THR A 20 -0.12 18.16 7.18
N TYR A 21 0.20 16.96 6.67
CA TYR A 21 1.29 16.10 7.15
C TYR A 21 2.24 15.72 6.00
N PRO A 22 3.18 16.60 5.62
CA PRO A 22 4.00 16.43 4.41
C PRO A 22 4.88 15.16 4.40
N ASP A 23 5.23 14.64 5.59
CA ASP A 23 6.03 13.42 5.74
C ASP A 23 5.21 12.13 5.67
N VAL A 24 3.87 12.25 5.64
CA VAL A 24 2.96 11.11 5.57
C VAL A 24 2.56 10.87 4.11
N ARG A 25 2.50 9.59 3.75
CA ARG A 25 2.11 9.12 2.41
C ARG A 25 0.94 8.16 2.52
N ALA A 26 0.07 8.17 1.52
CA ALA A 26 -1.10 7.31 1.43
C ALA A 26 -0.93 6.26 0.33
N MET A 27 -1.23 5.00 0.67
CA MET A 27 -1.51 3.95 -0.30
C MET A 27 -3.00 3.99 -0.62
N VAL A 28 -3.36 4.43 -1.82
CA VAL A 28 -4.76 4.56 -2.28
C VAL A 28 -5.14 3.28 -3.03
N GLU A 29 -5.89 2.39 -2.37
CA GLU A 29 -6.25 1.11 -2.94
C GLU A 29 -7.51 1.19 -3.81
N ILE A 30 -7.41 0.76 -5.08
CA ILE A 30 -8.58 0.50 -5.90
C ILE A 30 -9.16 -0.87 -5.53
N LYS A 31 -10.38 -0.86 -4.97
CA LYS A 31 -11.13 -2.06 -4.65
C LYS A 31 -11.73 -2.72 -5.91
N MET A 32 -11.68 -4.05 -5.95
CA MET A 32 -12.17 -4.85 -7.09
C MET A 32 -13.67 -4.63 -7.35
N GLU A 33 -14.43 -4.40 -6.30
CA GLU A 33 -15.86 -4.12 -6.33
C GLU A 33 -16.16 -2.83 -7.11
N SER A 34 -15.36 -1.78 -6.90
CA SER A 34 -15.47 -0.52 -7.64
C SER A 34 -15.18 -0.74 -9.12
N LEU A 35 -14.13 -1.51 -9.44
CA LEU A 35 -13.78 -1.84 -10.83
C LEU A 35 -14.88 -2.63 -11.55
N LYS A 36 -15.49 -3.60 -10.86
CA LYS A 36 -16.60 -4.40 -11.39
C LYS A 36 -17.86 -3.58 -11.62
N HIS A 37 -18.15 -2.64 -10.73
CA HIS A 37 -19.39 -1.87 -10.78
C HIS A 37 -19.32 -0.70 -11.76
N PHE A 38 -18.23 0.07 -11.75
CA PHE A 38 -18.10 1.30 -12.55
C PHE A 38 -17.21 1.14 -13.80
N GLY A 39 -16.47 0.04 -13.91
CA GLY A 39 -15.51 -0.19 -14.99
C GLY A 39 -14.12 0.36 -14.69
N ARG A 40 -13.08 -0.34 -15.20
CA ARG A 40 -11.68 -0.04 -14.88
C ARG A 40 -11.25 1.37 -15.27
N GLU A 41 -11.58 1.79 -16.49
CA GLU A 41 -11.16 3.08 -17.02
C GLU A 41 -11.80 4.24 -16.25
N ALA A 42 -13.11 4.17 -15.98
CA ALA A 42 -13.83 5.21 -15.24
C ALA A 42 -13.25 5.39 -13.82
N VAL A 43 -13.06 4.29 -13.08
CA VAL A 43 -12.50 4.33 -11.72
C VAL A 43 -11.06 4.84 -11.72
N THR A 44 -10.22 4.33 -12.62
CA THR A 44 -8.81 4.71 -12.69
C THR A 44 -8.66 6.19 -13.04
N CYS A 45 -9.39 6.68 -14.06
CA CYS A 45 -9.37 8.08 -14.46
C CYS A 45 -9.88 9.02 -13.34
N ALA A 46 -10.96 8.62 -12.63
CA ALA A 46 -11.49 9.40 -11.52
C ALA A 46 -10.47 9.54 -10.38
N LEU A 47 -9.85 8.43 -9.96
CA LEU A 47 -8.83 8.43 -8.90
C LEU A 47 -7.60 9.24 -9.30
N LEU A 48 -7.10 9.08 -10.52
CA LEU A 48 -5.96 9.85 -11.00
C LEU A 48 -6.23 11.36 -11.00
N LYS A 49 -7.44 11.77 -11.38
CA LYS A 49 -7.85 13.18 -11.37
C LYS A 49 -7.86 13.75 -9.95
N VAL A 50 -8.47 13.02 -9.01
CA VAL A 50 -8.55 13.40 -7.59
C VAL A 50 -7.15 13.46 -6.95
N MET A 51 -6.29 12.50 -7.26
CA MET A 51 -4.95 12.41 -6.67
C MET A 51 -3.93 13.36 -7.31
N ALA A 52 -4.22 13.96 -8.46
CA ALA A 52 -3.26 14.78 -9.22
C ALA A 52 -2.59 15.92 -8.39
N PRO A 53 -3.32 16.67 -7.54
CA PRO A 53 -2.72 17.69 -6.68
C PRO A 53 -1.80 17.10 -5.61
N HIS A 54 -2.06 15.86 -5.17
CA HIS A 54 -1.40 15.19 -4.04
C HIS A 54 -0.40 14.11 -4.46
N ARG A 55 -0.09 14.00 -5.77
CA ARG A 55 0.65 12.89 -6.37
C ARG A 55 1.95 12.47 -5.67
N LYS A 56 2.67 13.41 -5.04
CA LYS A 56 3.94 13.10 -4.33
C LYS A 56 3.71 12.32 -3.04
N GLN A 57 2.56 12.51 -2.40
CA GLN A 57 2.18 11.84 -1.17
C GLN A 57 1.34 10.58 -1.41
N CYS A 58 0.99 10.26 -2.65
CA CYS A 58 0.13 9.13 -2.95
C CYS A 58 0.84 8.05 -3.76
N VAL A 59 0.47 6.80 -3.48
CA VAL A 59 0.78 5.63 -4.29
C VAL A 59 -0.55 4.98 -4.65
N LEU A 60 -0.81 4.77 -5.94
CA LEU A 60 -2.01 4.05 -6.37
C LEU A 60 -1.73 2.55 -6.28
N ILE A 61 -2.56 1.81 -5.53
CA ILE A 61 -2.38 0.38 -5.37
C ILE A 61 -3.62 -0.40 -5.82
N SER A 62 -3.44 -1.60 -6.34
CA SER A 62 -4.57 -2.48 -6.68
C SER A 62 -4.13 -3.93 -6.79
N PHE A 63 -5.08 -4.85 -6.65
CA PHE A 63 -4.92 -6.24 -7.06
C PHE A 63 -5.02 -6.41 -8.58
N ASP A 64 -5.76 -5.53 -9.26
CA ASP A 64 -5.98 -5.55 -10.70
C ASP A 64 -4.83 -4.86 -11.42
N ASP A 65 -3.96 -5.65 -12.05
CA ASP A 65 -2.79 -5.10 -12.73
C ASP A 65 -3.15 -4.39 -14.04
N GLU A 66 -4.31 -4.68 -14.64
CA GLU A 66 -4.80 -3.95 -15.82
C GLU A 66 -5.17 -2.51 -15.44
N ALA A 67 -5.81 -2.30 -14.28
CA ALA A 67 -6.06 -0.96 -13.74
C ALA A 67 -4.74 -0.20 -13.50
N LEU A 68 -3.70 -0.87 -12.99
CA LEU A 68 -2.37 -0.28 -12.83
C LEU A 68 -1.70 0.02 -14.18
N HIS A 69 -1.89 -0.84 -15.18
CA HIS A 69 -1.41 -0.61 -16.54
C HIS A 69 -2.10 0.59 -17.20
N LEU A 70 -3.42 0.74 -17.01
CA LEU A 70 -4.17 1.92 -17.45
C LEU A 70 -3.64 3.17 -16.74
N ALA A 71 -3.46 3.11 -15.43
CA ALA A 71 -2.97 4.24 -14.64
C ALA A 71 -1.60 4.74 -15.13
N ARG A 72 -0.72 3.82 -15.53
CA ARG A 72 0.62 4.14 -16.02
C ARG A 72 0.64 4.94 -17.33
N LYS A 73 -0.46 4.93 -18.11
CA LYS A 73 -0.56 5.71 -19.35
C LYS A 73 -0.74 7.22 -19.09
N HIS A 74 -1.06 7.61 -17.86
CA HIS A 74 -1.23 9.00 -17.44
C HIS A 74 0.04 9.52 -16.74
N VAL A 75 0.04 10.79 -16.29
CA VAL A 75 1.17 11.40 -15.56
C VAL A 75 1.56 10.49 -14.39
N ALA A 76 2.72 9.86 -14.51
CA ALA A 76 3.11 8.65 -13.78
C ALA A 76 2.97 8.79 -12.25
N PRO A 77 1.91 8.24 -11.63
CA PRO A 77 1.88 8.07 -10.18
C PRO A 77 2.84 6.93 -9.79
N GLU A 78 3.29 6.91 -8.54
CA GLU A 78 3.86 5.68 -8.00
C GLU A 78 2.76 4.61 -7.93
N LEU A 79 3.10 3.38 -8.32
CA LEU A 79 2.21 2.23 -8.37
C LEU A 79 2.66 1.15 -7.38
N GLY A 80 1.69 0.55 -6.70
CA GLY A 80 1.87 -0.66 -5.92
C GLY A 80 0.99 -1.78 -6.43
N TRP A 81 1.56 -2.95 -6.70
CA TRP A 81 0.77 -4.11 -7.11
C TRP A 81 0.56 -5.07 -5.95
N VAL A 82 -0.71 -5.33 -5.63
CA VAL A 82 -1.09 -6.27 -4.57
C VAL A 82 -1.24 -7.66 -5.17
N LEU A 83 -0.42 -8.59 -4.69
CA LEU A 83 -0.35 -9.94 -5.21
C LEU A 83 -1.52 -10.80 -4.72
N HIS A 84 -2.26 -11.37 -5.67
CA HIS A 84 -3.17 -12.48 -5.36
C HIS A 84 -2.39 -13.73 -4.96
N GLU A 85 -1.34 -14.05 -5.70
CA GLU A 85 -0.53 -15.26 -5.51
C GLU A 85 0.95 -14.91 -5.52
N TYR A 86 1.72 -15.61 -4.68
CA TYR A 86 3.18 -15.52 -4.66
C TYR A 86 3.77 -16.69 -5.46
N ASN A 87 3.92 -16.51 -6.78
CA ASN A 87 4.48 -17.51 -7.69
C ASN A 87 5.24 -16.87 -8.87
N ASP A 88 5.89 -17.69 -9.69
CA ASP A 88 6.69 -17.22 -10.83
C ASP A 88 5.89 -16.43 -11.87
N LYS A 89 4.60 -16.75 -12.06
CA LYS A 89 3.74 -15.99 -12.97
C LYS A 89 3.54 -14.57 -12.46
N SER A 90 3.27 -14.41 -11.18
CA SER A 90 3.20 -13.10 -10.52
C SER A 90 4.53 -12.37 -10.62
N ARG A 91 5.66 -13.03 -10.34
CA ARG A 91 6.99 -12.42 -10.46
C ARG A 91 7.26 -11.87 -11.87
N GLN A 92 7.05 -12.67 -12.91
CA GLN A 92 7.24 -12.22 -14.29
C GLN A 92 6.34 -11.05 -14.66
N ARG A 93 5.11 -11.02 -14.13
CA ARG A 93 4.17 -9.91 -14.34
C ARG A 93 4.64 -8.64 -13.62
N ALA A 94 5.16 -8.76 -12.41
CA ALA A 94 5.77 -7.65 -11.67
C ALA A 94 6.97 -7.05 -12.42
N GLU A 95 7.84 -7.90 -12.99
CA GLU A 95 9.01 -7.46 -13.77
C GLU A 95 8.60 -6.66 -15.03
N ARG A 96 7.45 -6.98 -15.65
CA ARG A 96 6.87 -6.21 -16.77
C ARG A 96 6.14 -4.94 -16.32
N LEU A 97 5.38 -5.04 -15.23
CA LEU A 97 4.63 -3.92 -14.66
C LEU A 97 5.58 -2.88 -14.05
N LYS A 98 6.75 -3.27 -13.56
CA LYS A 98 7.73 -2.40 -12.88
C LYS A 98 7.09 -1.45 -11.85
N PRO A 99 6.28 -1.96 -10.90
CA PRO A 99 5.71 -1.11 -9.86
C PRO A 99 6.79 -0.65 -8.89
N GLN A 100 6.55 0.46 -8.19
CA GLN A 100 7.42 0.91 -7.11
C GLN A 100 7.29 0.01 -5.87
N TYR A 101 6.11 -0.58 -5.67
CA TYR A 101 5.84 -1.49 -4.55
C TYR A 101 5.25 -2.82 -5.01
N LEU A 102 5.71 -3.91 -4.41
CA LEU A 102 4.98 -5.17 -4.38
C LEU A 102 4.41 -5.39 -2.99
N ILE A 103 3.12 -5.66 -2.96
CA ILE A 103 2.34 -5.76 -1.75
C ILE A 103 1.81 -7.19 -1.65
N CYS A 104 2.05 -7.88 -0.55
CA CYS A 104 1.65 -9.28 -0.42
C CYS A 104 1.20 -9.60 0.99
N ASN A 105 0.24 -10.52 1.11
CA ASN A 105 -0.10 -11.06 2.41
C ASN A 105 1.08 -11.93 2.89
N GLU A 106 1.60 -11.67 4.08
CA GLU A 106 2.80 -12.34 4.60
C GLU A 106 2.68 -13.88 4.59
N ARG A 107 1.46 -14.39 4.79
CA ARG A 107 1.17 -15.83 4.85
C ARG A 107 1.36 -16.55 3.51
N LYS A 108 1.46 -15.81 2.39
CA LYS A 108 1.69 -16.37 1.05
C LYS A 108 3.16 -16.66 0.78
N ILE A 109 4.07 -16.05 1.55
CA ILE A 109 5.51 -16.26 1.46
C ILE A 109 5.90 -17.23 2.57
N GLN A 110 6.67 -18.26 2.27
CA GLN A 110 7.03 -19.22 3.32
C GLN A 110 7.95 -18.53 4.33
N ARG A 111 7.84 -18.88 5.62
CA ARG A 111 8.57 -18.18 6.71
C ARG A 111 10.10 -18.23 6.58
N HIS A 112 10.64 -19.20 5.87
CA HIS A 112 12.08 -19.33 5.63
C HIS A 112 12.51 -18.73 4.29
N GLU A 113 11.56 -18.34 3.43
CA GLU A 113 11.86 -17.70 2.16
C GLU A 113 12.20 -16.22 2.35
N THR A 114 13.03 -15.72 1.45
CA THR A 114 13.26 -14.29 1.27
C THR A 114 12.38 -13.82 0.11
N PRO A 115 11.69 -12.66 0.23
CA PRO A 115 10.93 -12.09 -0.86
C PRO A 115 11.77 -11.91 -2.13
N TRP A 116 11.17 -12.04 -3.31
CA TRP A 116 11.92 -11.93 -4.58
C TRP A 116 12.67 -10.60 -4.68
N PRO A 117 13.93 -10.60 -5.15
CA PRO A 117 14.62 -9.35 -5.44
C PRO A 117 14.00 -8.68 -6.68
N GLY A 118 14.09 -7.35 -6.76
CA GLY A 118 13.59 -6.60 -7.91
C GLY A 118 13.75 -5.09 -7.77
N GLY A 119 13.27 -4.34 -8.76
CA GLY A 119 13.24 -2.87 -8.75
C GLY A 119 12.09 -2.26 -7.94
N TRP A 120 11.40 -3.08 -7.14
CA TRP A 120 10.31 -2.69 -6.27
C TRP A 120 10.74 -2.77 -4.81
N ARG A 121 10.00 -2.07 -3.96
CA ARG A 121 10.06 -2.19 -2.51
C ARG A 121 8.96 -3.15 -2.02
N TRP A 122 9.25 -3.95 -1.02
CA TRP A 122 8.27 -4.90 -0.47
C TRP A 122 7.42 -4.27 0.63
N MET A 123 6.11 -4.50 0.57
CA MET A 123 5.17 -4.21 1.65
C MET A 123 4.40 -5.48 2.01
N LEU A 124 4.37 -5.84 3.29
CA LEU A 124 3.63 -7.02 3.75
C LEU A 124 2.47 -6.66 4.68
N TYR A 125 1.36 -7.38 4.55
CA TYR A 125 0.18 -7.25 5.41
C TYR A 125 -0.30 -8.63 5.90
N ASP A 126 -1.02 -8.78 7.00
CA ASP A 126 -1.37 -7.82 8.06
C ASP A 126 -0.57 -8.22 9.30
N ILE A 127 0.54 -7.52 9.56
CA ILE A 127 1.52 -7.91 10.58
C ILE A 127 1.17 -7.23 11.90
N GLY A 128 0.70 -8.02 12.86
CA GLY A 128 0.38 -7.56 14.22
C GLY A 128 1.48 -7.83 15.25
N ASP A 129 2.48 -8.66 14.93
CA ASP A 129 3.54 -9.02 15.86
C ASP A 129 4.85 -8.23 15.60
N PRO A 130 5.39 -7.51 16.62
CA PRO A 130 6.61 -6.75 16.46
C PRO A 130 7.84 -7.57 16.07
N GLN A 131 7.95 -8.81 16.56
CA GLN A 131 9.10 -9.66 16.24
C GLN A 131 9.00 -10.12 14.78
N GLN A 132 7.80 -10.52 14.34
CA GLN A 132 7.53 -10.84 12.93
C GLN A 132 7.89 -9.67 11.99
N ALA A 133 7.54 -8.44 12.37
CA ALA A 133 7.91 -7.24 11.60
C ALA A 133 9.43 -7.07 11.45
N LEU A 134 10.19 -7.28 12.53
CA LEU A 134 11.66 -7.20 12.51
C LEU A 134 12.29 -8.33 11.70
N ASP A 135 11.75 -9.55 11.77
CA ASP A 135 12.22 -10.70 11.00
C ASP A 135 11.99 -10.52 9.50
N TRP A 136 10.89 -9.88 9.11
CA TRP A 136 10.64 -9.48 7.72
C TRP A 136 11.58 -8.36 7.26
N ALA A 137 11.82 -7.36 8.11
CA ALA A 137 12.76 -6.28 7.81
C ALA A 137 14.19 -6.80 7.58
N GLN A 138 14.64 -7.79 8.36
CA GLN A 138 15.94 -8.46 8.15
C GLN A 138 16.05 -9.19 6.81
N ARG A 139 14.92 -9.60 6.24
CA ARG A 139 14.82 -10.25 4.92
C ARG A 139 14.55 -9.27 3.78
N GLY A 140 14.71 -7.97 4.01
CA GLY A 140 14.60 -6.95 2.97
C GLY A 140 13.18 -6.46 2.69
N VAL A 141 12.22 -6.69 3.59
CA VAL A 141 10.90 -6.05 3.52
C VAL A 141 11.00 -4.61 3.99
N ASP A 142 10.56 -3.67 3.15
CA ASP A 142 10.65 -2.23 3.41
C ASP A 142 9.51 -1.68 4.27
N LEU A 143 8.30 -2.18 4.05
CA LEU A 143 7.07 -1.67 4.66
C LEU A 143 6.21 -2.79 5.23
N ILE A 144 5.43 -2.46 6.24
CA ILE A 144 4.43 -3.34 6.83
C ILE A 144 3.10 -2.59 6.94
N GLU A 145 2.00 -3.30 6.70
CA GLU A 145 0.66 -2.90 7.08
C GLU A 145 0.29 -3.59 8.38
N THR A 146 -0.38 -2.88 9.28
CA THR A 146 -0.78 -3.39 10.58
C THR A 146 -2.14 -2.85 11.00
N GLY A 147 -2.98 -3.73 11.54
CA GLY A 147 -4.19 -3.34 12.27
C GLY A 147 -3.94 -2.86 13.71
N ASP A 148 -2.73 -3.02 14.27
CA ASP A 148 -2.41 -2.69 15.68
C ASP A 148 -1.11 -1.89 15.80
N ILE A 149 -1.13 -0.65 15.29
CA ILE A 149 0.02 0.25 15.35
C ILE A 149 0.50 0.51 16.79
N CYS A 150 -0.41 0.54 17.76
CA CYS A 150 -0.09 0.75 19.17
C CYS A 150 0.80 -0.37 19.73
N ARG A 151 0.50 -1.63 19.41
CA ARG A 151 1.35 -2.76 19.82
C ARG A 151 2.73 -2.68 19.19
N LEU A 152 2.81 -2.34 17.90
CA LEU A 152 4.10 -2.22 17.21
C LEU A 152 4.96 -1.10 17.81
N LEU A 153 4.38 0.06 18.10
CA LEU A 153 5.10 1.21 18.66
C LEU A 153 5.52 1.03 20.12
N LYS A 154 4.98 0.04 20.85
CA LYS A 154 5.50 -0.31 22.19
C LYS A 154 6.83 -1.07 22.12
N HIS A 155 7.18 -1.66 20.98
CA HIS A 155 8.43 -2.38 20.84
C HIS A 155 9.62 -1.40 20.68
N PRO A 156 10.66 -1.45 21.54
CA PRO A 156 11.72 -0.44 21.57
C PRO A 156 12.41 -0.18 20.23
N ARG A 157 12.66 -1.24 19.45
CA ARG A 157 13.30 -1.12 18.13
C ARG A 157 12.42 -0.44 17.08
N LEU A 158 11.10 -0.65 17.14
CA LEU A 158 10.15 -0.06 16.17
C LEU A 158 9.81 1.38 16.57
N ALA A 159 9.76 1.67 17.87
CA ALA A 159 9.57 3.01 18.41
C ALA A 159 10.73 3.97 18.10
N GLY A 160 11.96 3.45 18.01
CA GLY A 160 13.18 4.27 17.94
C GLY A 160 13.25 5.27 16.78
N ARG A 161 12.50 5.03 15.69
CA ARG A 161 12.38 5.95 14.53
C ARG A 161 10.92 6.29 14.19
N ALA A 162 9.99 6.02 15.09
CA ALA A 162 8.59 6.39 14.87
C ALA A 162 8.45 7.91 14.77
N CYS A 163 7.56 8.36 13.90
CA CYS A 163 7.20 9.78 13.82
C CYS A 163 6.61 10.20 15.18
N ARG A 164 7.28 11.13 15.87
CA ARG A 164 6.85 11.63 17.19
C ARG A 164 5.84 12.77 17.00
N HIS A 165 4.68 12.47 16.44
CA HIS A 165 3.58 13.44 16.39
C HIS A 165 2.70 13.27 17.62
N GLY A 166 3.06 13.92 18.73
CA GLY A 166 2.20 14.08 19.90
C GLY A 166 1.72 12.80 20.58
N LEU A 167 2.57 11.75 20.62
CA LEU A 167 2.39 10.59 21.49
C LEU A 167 2.78 10.91 22.93
#